data_AF-A0A6P0K0Y8-F1
#
_entry.id   AF-A0A6P0K0Y8-F1
#
_cell.length_a   1.000
_cell.length_b   1.000
_cell.length_c   1.000
_cell.angle_alpha   90.00
_cell.angle_beta   90.00
_cell.angle_gamma   90.00
#
_symmetry.space_group_name_H-M   'P 1'
#
loop_
_entity.id
_entity.type
_entity.pdbx_description
1 polymer ?
#
loop_
_entity_poly.entity_id
_entity_poly.type
_entity_poly.pdbx_seq_one_letter_code
_entity_poly.pdbx_strand_id
1 'polypeptide(L)'
;MDLSNANTARNLADAFGGESMANRKYLFFADVARKLGMSELAKLFRETANQETEHAFAHFRLMHPELVVKNPDALSDEEKKAIVSRCLELAIEGETYEYTTMYPGFAEQARADRDGAAASEFEQQQAESEEHAQIFRQAARNFGFLTHIENHHADRYTEALQALDGVAPAPKAAGKEPTTRKWICRQCSMIYDPVAGDPDSGIAPGTPFEDIPDDWQCPICGAKKSLFEPYEEAVAAVAA
;
A
#
# COMPACT_ATOMS: atom_id res chain seq x y z
N MET A 1 14.68 -3.13 15.92
CA MET A 1 13.36 -3.42 16.52
C MET A 1 12.74 -4.48 15.66
N ASP A 2 12.08 -5.48 16.26
CA ASP A 2 11.46 -6.57 15.51
C ASP A 2 9.96 -6.29 15.35
N LEU A 3 9.56 -5.80 14.17
CA LEU A 3 8.17 -5.52 13.83
C LEU A 3 7.40 -6.79 13.46
N SER A 4 8.05 -7.96 13.35
CA SER A 4 7.34 -9.24 13.20
C SER A 4 6.53 -9.60 14.46
N ASN A 5 6.84 -8.96 15.60
CA ASN A 5 5.99 -9.01 16.77
C ASN A 5 4.73 -8.15 16.56
N ALA A 6 3.63 -8.82 16.20
CA ALA A 6 2.34 -8.21 15.93
C ALA A 6 1.83 -7.28 17.05
N ASN A 7 2.12 -7.57 18.32
CA ASN A 7 1.70 -6.72 19.44
C ASN A 7 2.48 -5.41 19.48
N THR A 8 3.79 -5.46 19.23
CA THR A 8 4.62 -4.24 19.17
C THR A 8 4.20 -3.36 17.99
N ALA A 9 3.97 -3.96 16.82
CA ALA A 9 3.50 -3.22 15.64
C ALA A 9 2.15 -2.54 15.91
N ARG A 10 1.19 -3.25 16.50
CA ARG A 10 -0.10 -2.68 16.89
C ARG A 10 0.04 -1.55 17.92
N ASN A 11 0.85 -1.74 18.96
CA ASN A 11 1.06 -0.71 19.98
C ASN A 11 1.67 0.57 19.40
N LEU A 12 2.56 0.46 18.41
CA LEU A 12 3.13 1.62 17.72
C LEU A 12 2.09 2.35 16.86
N ALA A 13 1.22 1.60 16.17
CA ALA A 13 0.12 2.19 15.39
C ALA A 13 -0.90 2.89 16.30
N ASP A 14 -1.28 2.25 17.42
CA ASP A 14 -2.17 2.83 18.43
C ASP A 14 -1.56 4.11 19.05
N ALA A 15 -0.25 4.09 19.35
CA ALA A 15 0.46 5.27 19.83
C ALA A 15 0.51 6.39 18.78
N PHE A 16 0.82 6.08 17.51
CA PHE A 16 0.79 7.05 16.43
C PHE A 16 -0.59 7.71 16.26
N GLY A 17 -1.67 6.92 16.31
CA GLY A 17 -3.04 7.43 16.29
C GLY A 17 -3.35 8.30 17.52
N GLY A 18 -2.94 7.86 18.71
CA GLY A 18 -3.07 8.60 19.97
C GLY A 18 -2.43 9.99 19.93
N GLU A 19 -1.16 10.06 19.53
CA GLU A 19 -0.40 11.30 19.44
C GLU A 19 -0.94 12.23 18.33
N SER A 20 -1.40 11.65 17.21
CA SER A 20 -2.06 12.40 16.14
C SER A 20 -3.35 13.06 16.61
N MET A 21 -4.18 12.35 17.38
CA MET A 21 -5.38 12.91 18.00
C MET A 21 -5.03 13.98 19.04
N ALA A 22 -4.01 13.77 19.87
CA ALA A 22 -3.55 14.73 20.87
C ALA A 22 -3.11 16.04 20.20
N ASN A 23 -2.29 15.96 19.15
CA ASN A 23 -1.88 17.11 18.35
C ASN A 23 -3.09 17.92 17.84
N ARG A 24 -4.05 17.28 17.18
CA ARG A 24 -5.22 17.99 16.60
C ARG A 24 -6.08 18.64 17.68
N LYS A 25 -6.29 17.98 18.81
CA LYS A 25 -6.98 18.56 19.98
C LYS A 25 -6.26 19.78 20.52
N TYR A 26 -4.94 19.72 20.72
CA TYR A 26 -4.18 20.83 21.29
C TYR A 26 -4.11 22.04 20.35
N LEU A 27 -4.02 21.83 19.03
CA LEU A 27 -4.15 22.92 18.07
C LEU A 27 -5.52 23.60 18.14
N PHE A 28 -6.59 22.82 18.28
CA PHE A 28 -7.94 23.36 18.48
C PHE A 28 -8.06 24.11 19.81
N PHE A 29 -7.54 23.55 20.91
CA PHE A 29 -7.53 24.20 22.23
C PHE A 29 -6.74 25.51 22.21
N ALA A 30 -5.63 25.56 21.47
CA ALA A 30 -4.89 26.78 21.27
C ALA A 30 -5.71 27.87 20.56
N ASP A 31 -6.50 27.50 19.55
CA ASP A 31 -7.41 28.43 18.88
C ASP A 31 -8.49 28.96 19.83
N VAL A 32 -9.10 28.08 20.63
CA VAL A 32 -10.09 28.44 21.65
C VAL A 32 -9.48 29.39 22.68
N ALA A 33 -8.35 29.02 23.28
CA ALA A 33 -7.65 29.84 24.29
C ALA A 33 -7.28 31.22 23.74
N ARG A 34 -6.81 31.29 22.49
CA ARG A 34 -6.51 32.56 21.80
C ARG A 34 -7.76 33.42 21.65
N LYS A 35 -8.87 32.85 21.17
CA LYS A 35 -10.14 33.56 20.99
C LYS A 35 -10.71 34.11 22.31
N LEU A 36 -10.37 33.48 23.43
CA LEU A 36 -10.74 33.91 24.78
C LEU A 36 -9.72 34.86 25.44
N GLY A 37 -8.68 35.29 24.72
CA GLY A 37 -7.66 36.21 25.23
C GLY A 37 -6.60 35.58 26.14
N MET A 38 -6.55 34.25 26.23
CA MET A 38 -5.57 33.50 27.04
C MET A 38 -4.31 33.17 26.22
N SER A 39 -3.58 34.20 25.80
CA SER A 39 -2.47 34.08 24.84
C SER A 39 -1.35 33.12 25.29
N GLU A 40 -0.94 33.16 26.55
CA GLU A 40 0.12 32.26 27.07
C GLU A 40 -0.32 30.80 27.09
N LEU A 41 -1.58 30.53 27.44
CA LEU A 41 -2.14 29.18 27.42
C LEU A 41 -2.28 28.67 25.97
N ALA A 42 -2.68 29.54 25.05
CA ALA A 42 -2.72 29.21 23.62
C ALA A 42 -1.34 28.85 23.07
N LYS A 43 -0.30 29.58 23.51
CA LYS A 43 1.10 29.28 23.15
C LYS A 43 1.52 27.92 23.69
N LEU A 44 1.26 27.65 24.97
CA LEU A 44 1.55 26.35 25.59
C LEU A 44 0.90 25.21 24.81
N PHE A 45 -0.39 25.30 24.48
CA PHE A 45 -1.07 24.26 23.71
C PHE A 45 -0.44 24.04 22.32
N ARG A 46 0.01 25.10 21.62
CA ARG A 46 0.71 24.95 20.33
C ARG A 46 2.06 24.28 20.49
N GLU A 47 2.81 24.65 21.52
CA GLU A 47 4.11 24.04 21.80
C GLU A 47 3.97 22.55 22.14
N THR A 48 2.98 22.19 22.98
CA THR A 48 2.66 20.77 23.25
C THR A 48 2.21 20.04 22.00
N ALA A 49 1.36 20.65 21.15
CA ALA A 49 0.97 20.04 19.89
C ALA A 49 2.18 19.72 18.99
N ASN A 50 3.18 20.60 18.96
CA ASN A 50 4.43 20.35 18.22
C ASN A 50 5.21 19.18 18.82
N GLN A 51 5.22 19.02 20.16
CA GLN A 51 5.83 17.86 20.81
C GLN A 51 5.13 16.55 20.44
N GLU A 52 3.79 16.53 20.43
CA GLU A 52 3.05 15.33 19.99
C GLU A 52 3.27 15.00 18.50
N THR A 53 3.58 16.01 17.68
CA THR A 53 4.02 15.76 16.29
C THR A 53 5.34 14.99 16.26
N GLU A 54 6.31 15.38 17.10
CA GLU A 54 7.58 14.66 17.20
C GLU A 54 7.44 13.26 17.79
N HIS A 55 6.53 13.07 18.76
CA HIS A 55 6.18 11.73 19.27
C HIS A 55 5.55 10.85 18.19
N ALA A 56 4.56 11.37 17.45
CA ALA A 56 3.95 10.66 16.33
C ALA A 56 5.01 10.30 15.27
N PHE A 57 5.88 11.23 14.90
CA PHE A 57 6.98 10.94 13.97
C PHE A 57 7.99 9.93 14.52
N ALA A 58 8.29 9.93 15.82
CA ALA A 58 9.15 8.92 16.42
C ALA A 58 8.55 7.51 16.28
N HIS A 59 7.25 7.35 16.55
CA HIS A 59 6.54 6.08 16.34
C HIS A 59 6.48 5.69 14.87
N PHE A 60 6.18 6.63 13.97
CA PHE A 60 6.11 6.36 12.53
C PHE A 60 7.46 5.93 11.96
N ARG A 61 8.58 6.54 12.39
CA ARG A 61 9.94 6.11 12.00
C ARG A 61 10.30 4.71 12.51
N LEU A 62 9.71 4.26 13.61
CA LEU A 62 9.88 2.89 14.11
C LEU A 62 9.08 1.88 13.30
N MET A 63 7.89 2.25 12.82
CA MET A 63 7.05 1.42 11.94
C MET A 63 7.58 1.37 10.50
N HIS A 64 8.15 2.48 10.03
CA HIS A 64 8.64 2.66 8.66
C HIS A 64 10.12 3.07 8.63
N PRO A 65 11.04 2.23 9.13
CA PRO A 65 12.47 2.54 9.13
C PRO A 65 13.02 2.73 7.71
N GLU A 66 12.40 2.13 6.69
CA GLU A 66 12.74 2.28 5.27
C GLU A 66 12.57 3.72 4.76
N LEU A 67 11.75 4.54 5.42
CA LEU A 67 11.51 5.94 5.03
C LEU A 67 12.49 6.92 5.69
N VAL A 68 13.36 6.45 6.60
CA VAL A 68 14.24 7.33 7.39
C VAL A 68 15.46 7.76 6.58
N VAL A 69 15.41 8.97 6.04
CA VAL A 69 16.53 9.60 5.33
C VAL A 69 17.48 10.29 6.32
N LYS A 70 18.66 9.70 6.57
CA LYS A 70 19.70 10.27 7.44
C LYS A 70 20.64 11.23 6.71
N ASN A 71 21.02 10.89 5.48
CA ASN A 71 21.87 11.72 4.64
C ASN A 71 21.37 11.64 3.19
N PRO A 72 20.58 12.63 2.71
CA PRO A 72 20.03 12.60 1.36
C PRO A 72 21.10 12.65 0.26
N ASP A 73 22.27 13.23 0.55
CA ASP A 73 23.37 13.34 -0.43
C ASP A 73 24.10 12.01 -0.64
N ALA A 74 23.98 11.07 0.31
CA ALA A 74 24.54 9.73 0.21
C ALA A 74 23.64 8.75 -0.56
N LEU A 75 22.39 9.12 -0.85
CA LEU A 75 21.45 8.27 -1.56
C LEU A 75 21.60 8.43 -3.07
N SER A 76 21.65 7.31 -3.77
CA SER A 76 21.47 7.26 -5.22
C SER A 76 20.07 7.75 -5.62
N ASP A 77 19.92 8.11 -6.89
CA ASP A 77 18.61 8.50 -7.42
C ASP A 77 17.59 7.35 -7.33
N GLU A 78 18.04 6.10 -7.46
CA GLU A 78 17.16 4.93 -7.34
C GLU A 78 16.67 4.74 -5.90
N GLU A 79 17.53 4.88 -4.90
CA GLU A 79 17.13 4.82 -3.49
C GLU A 79 16.17 5.96 -3.13
N LYS A 80 16.40 7.18 -3.64
CA LYS A 80 15.47 8.30 -3.45
C LYS A 80 14.11 7.99 -4.05
N LYS A 81 14.07 7.43 -5.26
CA LYS A 81 12.81 7.03 -5.92
C LYS A 81 12.10 5.94 -5.14
N ALA A 82 12.81 4.92 -4.64
CA ALA A 82 12.22 3.85 -3.85
C ALA A 82 11.54 4.39 -2.57
N ILE A 83 12.21 5.29 -1.85
CA ILE A 83 11.66 5.91 -0.63
C ILE A 83 10.41 6.74 -0.94
N VAL A 84 10.47 7.60 -1.96
CA VAL A 84 9.32 8.43 -2.35
C VAL A 84 8.16 7.58 -2.89
N SER A 85 8.45 6.51 -3.61
CA SER A 85 7.44 5.56 -4.08
C SER A 85 6.72 4.91 -2.91
N ARG A 86 7.46 4.49 -1.86
CA ARG A 86 6.87 3.92 -0.64
C ARG A 86 6.00 4.93 0.11
N CYS A 87 6.37 6.21 0.15
CA CYS A 87 5.51 7.27 0.70
C CYS A 87 4.19 7.41 -0.06
N LEU A 88 4.24 7.44 -1.40
CA LEU A 88 3.03 7.52 -2.24
C LEU A 88 2.15 6.28 -2.10
N GLU A 89 2.77 5.11 -2.01
CA GLU A 89 2.06 3.86 -1.75
C GLU A 89 1.27 3.90 -0.45
N LEU A 90 1.92 4.27 0.67
CA LEU A 90 1.26 4.40 1.97
C LEU A 90 0.09 5.40 1.94
N ALA A 91 0.23 6.50 1.20
CA ALA A 91 -0.86 7.45 1.01
C ALA A 91 -2.02 6.83 0.22
N ILE A 92 -1.74 6.15 -0.89
CA ILE A 92 -2.77 5.45 -1.68
C ILE A 92 -3.45 4.35 -0.87
N GLU A 93 -2.69 3.56 -0.10
CA GLU A 93 -3.20 2.51 0.78
C GLU A 93 -4.16 3.08 1.82
N GLY A 94 -3.77 4.17 2.49
CA GLY A 94 -4.60 4.87 3.48
C GLY A 94 -5.92 5.36 2.88
N GLU A 95 -5.84 6.18 1.82
CA GLU A 95 -7.03 6.70 1.16
C GLU A 95 -7.93 5.57 0.61
N THR A 96 -7.33 4.51 0.07
CA THR A 96 -8.09 3.33 -0.40
C THR A 96 -8.84 2.64 0.72
N TYR A 97 -8.20 2.42 1.87
CA TYR A 97 -8.88 1.87 3.04
C TYR A 97 -10.04 2.79 3.49
N GLU A 98 -9.82 4.10 3.48
CA GLU A 98 -10.83 5.08 3.87
C GLU A 98 -12.08 5.02 2.97
N TYR A 99 -11.93 5.09 1.65
CA TYR A 99 -13.08 5.13 0.75
C TYR A 99 -13.72 3.77 0.44
N THR A 100 -12.99 2.65 0.61
CA THR A 100 -13.52 1.31 0.32
C THR A 100 -14.07 0.58 1.54
N THR A 101 -13.58 0.91 2.74
CA THR A 101 -13.84 0.13 3.95
C THR A 101 -14.30 1.00 5.12
N MET A 102 -13.50 1.98 5.55
CA MET A 102 -13.75 2.72 6.79
C MET A 102 -15.00 3.59 6.71
N TYR A 103 -15.04 4.58 5.80
CA TYR A 103 -16.17 5.49 5.68
C TYR A 103 -17.47 4.79 5.23
N PRO A 104 -17.45 3.82 4.30
CA PRO A 104 -18.66 3.04 3.99
C PRO A 104 -19.25 2.36 5.24
N GLY A 105 -18.40 1.71 6.05
CA GLY A 105 -18.83 1.05 7.30
C GLY A 105 -19.36 2.05 8.33
N PHE A 106 -18.72 3.21 8.47
CA PHE A 106 -19.19 4.26 9.37
C PHE A 106 -20.51 4.88 8.92
N ALA A 107 -20.67 5.13 7.62
CA ALA A 107 -21.92 5.62 7.05
C ALA A 107 -23.06 4.61 7.23
N GLU A 108 -22.82 3.32 7.02
CA GLU A 108 -23.79 2.26 7.29
C GLU A 108 -24.22 2.25 8.76
N GLN A 109 -23.25 2.28 9.68
CA GLN A 109 -23.53 2.31 11.11
C GLN A 109 -24.30 3.57 11.52
N ALA A 110 -23.91 4.75 11.02
CA ALA A 110 -24.62 6.00 11.30
C ALA A 110 -26.07 5.98 10.79
N ARG A 111 -26.33 5.38 9.62
CA ARG A 111 -27.70 5.16 9.12
C ARG A 111 -28.49 4.22 10.03
N ALA A 112 -27.87 3.15 10.54
CA ALA A 112 -28.49 2.23 11.49
C ALA A 112 -28.87 2.93 12.82
N ASP A 113 -28.00 3.84 13.27
CA ASP A 113 -28.21 4.68 14.46
C ASP A 113 -29.15 5.86 14.23
N ARG A 114 -29.65 6.03 12.99
CA ARG A 114 -30.54 7.13 12.54
C ARG A 114 -29.90 8.52 12.66
N ASP A 115 -28.58 8.60 12.60
CA ASP A 115 -27.82 9.85 12.54
C ASP A 115 -27.53 10.22 11.08
N GLY A 116 -28.48 10.91 10.45
CA GLY A 116 -28.37 11.33 9.05
C GLY A 116 -27.25 12.36 8.81
N ALA A 117 -26.88 13.15 9.83
CA ALA A 117 -25.82 14.14 9.71
C ALA A 117 -24.45 13.44 9.67
N ALA A 118 -24.21 12.50 10.59
CA ALA A 118 -23.00 11.70 10.58
C ALA A 118 -22.87 10.84 9.31
N ALA A 119 -23.97 10.22 8.86
CA ALA A 119 -23.95 9.45 7.60
C ALA A 119 -23.56 10.33 6.40
N SER A 120 -24.12 11.54 6.29
CA SER A 120 -23.80 12.45 5.19
C SER A 120 -22.35 12.96 5.24
N GLU A 121 -21.81 13.15 6.44
CA GLU A 121 -20.40 13.54 6.62
C GLU A 121 -19.47 12.41 6.15
N PHE A 122 -19.70 11.17 6.61
CA PHE A 122 -18.89 10.02 6.20
C PHE A 122 -18.98 9.75 4.69
N GLU A 123 -20.14 9.91 4.06
CA GLU A 123 -20.30 9.80 2.61
C GLU A 123 -19.49 10.88 1.85
N GLN A 124 -19.43 12.11 2.36
CA GLN A 124 -18.61 13.17 1.77
C GLN A 124 -17.11 12.86 1.91
N GLN A 125 -16.68 12.44 3.10
CA GLN A 125 -15.28 12.07 3.35
C GLN A 125 -14.86 10.86 2.51
N GLN A 126 -15.77 9.89 2.31
CA GLN A 126 -15.55 8.77 1.38
C GLN A 126 -15.24 9.27 -0.04
N ALA A 127 -16.03 10.23 -0.55
CA ALA A 127 -15.82 10.79 -1.89
C ALA A 127 -14.51 11.58 -1.99
N GLU A 128 -14.17 12.35 -0.96
CA GLU A 128 -12.90 13.09 -0.89
C GLU A 128 -11.68 12.15 -0.86
N SER A 129 -11.73 11.08 -0.06
CA SER A 129 -10.67 10.06 -0.04
C SER A 129 -10.51 9.34 -1.39
N GLU A 130 -11.60 9.09 -2.11
CA GLU A 130 -11.50 8.56 -3.48
C GLU A 130 -10.76 9.54 -4.41
N GLU A 131 -11.06 10.83 -4.33
CA GLU A 131 -10.35 11.87 -5.10
C GLU A 131 -8.86 11.92 -4.72
N HIS A 132 -8.52 11.90 -3.42
CA HIS A 132 -7.14 11.87 -2.96
C HIS A 132 -6.37 10.66 -3.50
N ALA A 133 -6.96 9.45 -3.43
CA ALA A 133 -6.34 8.26 -3.97
C ALA A 133 -6.07 8.39 -5.49
N GLN A 134 -6.99 9.00 -6.24
CA GLN A 134 -6.80 9.27 -7.67
C GLN A 134 -5.68 10.29 -7.91
N ILE A 135 -5.62 11.37 -7.13
CA ILE A 135 -4.55 12.37 -7.20
C ILE A 135 -3.18 11.73 -6.94
N PHE A 136 -3.05 10.91 -5.90
CA PHE A 136 -1.78 10.23 -5.60
C PHE A 136 -1.40 9.22 -6.67
N ARG A 137 -2.35 8.44 -7.22
CA ARG A 137 -2.10 7.54 -8.35
C ARG A 137 -1.66 8.31 -9.59
N GLN A 138 -2.26 9.47 -9.87
CA GLN A 138 -1.86 10.32 -10.97
C GLN A 138 -0.46 10.92 -10.75
N ALA A 139 -0.13 11.34 -9.54
CA ALA A 139 1.22 11.78 -9.19
C ALA A 139 2.24 10.65 -9.39
N ALA A 140 1.94 9.44 -8.90
CA ALA A 140 2.77 8.27 -9.10
C ALA A 140 3.01 7.96 -10.59
N ARG A 141 1.98 8.08 -11.44
CA ARG A 141 2.13 7.98 -12.90
C ARG A 141 3.03 9.06 -13.48
N ASN A 142 2.77 10.32 -13.13
CA ASN A 142 3.49 11.48 -13.68
C ASN A 142 4.98 11.45 -13.36
N PHE A 143 5.35 10.95 -12.17
CA PHE A 143 6.73 10.87 -11.73
C PHE A 143 7.38 9.49 -11.98
N GLY A 144 6.67 8.56 -12.62
CA GLY A 144 7.20 7.23 -12.95
C GLY A 144 7.38 6.29 -11.75
N PHE A 145 6.63 6.53 -10.67
CA PHE A 145 6.65 5.72 -9.45
C PHE A 145 5.63 4.58 -9.45
N LEU A 146 4.66 4.59 -10.37
CA LEU A 146 3.59 3.58 -10.37
C LEU A 146 4.15 2.16 -10.47
N THR A 147 5.15 1.93 -11.33
CA THR A 147 5.81 0.62 -11.47
C THR A 147 6.48 0.17 -10.18
N HIS A 148 7.13 1.07 -9.44
CA HIS A 148 7.76 0.75 -8.15
C HIS A 148 6.72 0.36 -7.10
N ILE A 149 5.57 1.04 -7.09
CA ILE A 149 4.46 0.76 -6.19
C ILE A 149 3.84 -0.61 -6.53
N GLU A 150 3.54 -0.87 -7.80
CA GLU A 150 2.91 -2.12 -8.26
C GLU A 150 3.81 -3.34 -8.01
N ASN A 151 5.12 -3.21 -8.17
CA ASN A 151 6.09 -4.26 -7.85
C ASN A 151 6.09 -4.60 -6.36
N HIS A 152 6.07 -3.60 -5.49
CA HIS A 152 6.03 -3.82 -4.04
C HIS A 152 4.72 -4.49 -3.60
N HIS A 153 3.57 -4.10 -4.17
CA HIS A 153 2.30 -4.80 -3.94
C HIS A 153 2.38 -6.27 -4.34
N ALA A 154 2.96 -6.59 -5.50
CA ALA A 154 3.12 -7.97 -5.96
C ALA A 154 3.99 -8.81 -5.01
N ASP A 155 5.08 -8.25 -4.49
CA ASP A 155 5.93 -8.91 -3.49
C ASP A 155 5.16 -9.17 -2.19
N ARG A 156 4.36 -8.21 -1.69
CA ARG A 156 3.56 -8.39 -0.48
C ARG A 156 2.42 -9.39 -0.62
N TYR A 157 1.75 -9.45 -1.77
CA TYR A 157 0.77 -10.51 -2.04
C TYR A 157 1.41 -11.88 -1.99
N THR A 158 2.62 -11.99 -2.53
CA THR A 158 3.40 -13.23 -2.50
C THR A 158 3.74 -13.63 -1.04
N GLU A 159 4.18 -12.68 -0.21
CA GLU A 159 4.43 -12.92 1.22
C GLU A 159 3.17 -13.25 2.02
N ALA A 160 2.04 -12.58 1.74
CA ALA A 160 0.77 -12.82 2.42
C ALA A 160 0.20 -14.22 2.11
N LEU A 161 0.33 -14.68 0.86
CA LEU A 161 -0.02 -16.05 0.48
C LEU A 161 0.88 -17.06 1.20
N GLN A 162 2.19 -16.79 1.31
CA GLN A 162 3.13 -17.65 2.04
C GLN A 162 2.81 -17.73 3.55
N ALA A 163 2.38 -16.62 4.16
CA ALA A 163 1.99 -16.58 5.57
C ALA A 163 0.69 -17.34 5.84
N LEU A 164 -0.28 -17.31 4.91
CA LEU A 164 -1.51 -18.10 4.99
C LEU A 164 -1.23 -19.61 4.90
N ASP A 165 -0.16 -19.99 4.19
CA ASP A 165 0.29 -21.38 4.07
C ASP A 165 1.31 -21.79 5.16
N GLY A 166 1.62 -20.89 6.11
CA GLY A 166 2.46 -21.19 7.28
C GLY A 166 3.96 -21.30 6.99
N VAL A 167 4.44 -20.68 5.91
CA VAL A 167 5.82 -20.82 5.43
C VAL A 167 6.65 -19.55 5.68
N ALA A 168 7.85 -19.70 6.24
CA ALA A 168 8.86 -18.63 6.33
C ALA A 168 9.53 -18.40 4.95
N PRO A 169 9.93 -17.17 4.58
CA PRO A 169 10.29 -16.84 3.21
C PRO A 169 11.52 -17.64 2.72
N ALA A 170 11.39 -18.21 1.50
CA ALA A 170 12.33 -19.14 0.88
C ALA A 170 12.82 -18.63 -0.50
N PRO A 171 13.96 -19.11 -1.03
CA PRO A 171 14.56 -18.60 -2.27
C PRO A 171 13.79 -19.04 -3.53
N LYS A 172 13.77 -18.19 -4.56
CA LYS A 172 12.97 -18.30 -5.79
C LYS A 172 13.73 -18.97 -6.97
N ALA A 173 13.04 -19.74 -7.83
CA ALA A 173 13.49 -20.07 -9.19
C ALA A 173 12.33 -20.52 -10.12
N ALA A 174 12.31 -20.07 -11.38
CA ALA A 174 11.31 -20.48 -12.37
C ALA A 174 11.28 -22.01 -12.65
N GLY A 175 10.06 -22.55 -12.81
CA GLY A 175 9.82 -23.93 -13.20
C GLY A 175 10.50 -24.28 -14.54
N LYS A 176 11.07 -25.48 -14.67
CA LYS A 176 11.92 -25.83 -15.83
C LYS A 176 11.14 -26.31 -17.06
N GLU A 177 9.92 -26.79 -16.88
CA GLU A 177 9.09 -27.39 -17.95
C GLU A 177 8.21 -26.32 -18.65
N PRO A 178 8.31 -26.13 -19.98
CA PRO A 178 7.57 -25.09 -20.71
C PRO A 178 6.04 -25.21 -20.65
N THR A 179 5.52 -26.43 -20.57
CA THR A 179 4.07 -26.73 -20.52
C THR A 179 3.44 -26.47 -19.15
N THR A 180 4.24 -26.07 -18.16
CA THR A 180 3.77 -25.72 -16.80
C THR A 180 4.46 -24.47 -16.23
N ARG A 181 5.47 -23.94 -16.91
CA ARG A 181 6.15 -22.69 -16.55
C ARG A 181 5.18 -21.53 -16.73
N LYS A 182 4.81 -20.91 -15.62
CA LYS A 182 3.96 -19.73 -15.58
C LYS A 182 4.75 -18.48 -15.97
N TRP A 183 4.03 -17.47 -16.44
CA TRP A 183 4.59 -16.18 -16.86
C TRP A 183 3.79 -15.05 -16.27
N ILE A 184 4.46 -14.01 -15.77
CA ILE A 184 3.80 -12.86 -15.15
C ILE A 184 3.90 -11.64 -16.05
N CYS A 185 2.77 -10.96 -16.24
CA CYS A 185 2.70 -9.68 -16.92
C CYS A 185 3.32 -8.60 -16.04
N ARG A 186 4.41 -7.96 -16.48
CA ARG A 186 5.05 -6.86 -15.72
C ARG A 186 4.23 -5.57 -15.61
N GLN A 187 3.09 -5.50 -16.29
CA GLN A 187 2.24 -4.30 -16.28
C GLN A 187 1.04 -4.41 -15.33
N CYS A 188 0.51 -5.61 -15.08
CA CYS A 188 -0.68 -5.78 -14.24
C CYS A 188 -0.64 -7.02 -13.35
N SER A 189 0.50 -7.73 -13.35
CA SER A 189 0.73 -8.93 -12.54
C SER A 189 -0.19 -10.12 -12.83
N MET A 190 -0.93 -10.08 -13.95
CA MET A 190 -1.64 -11.26 -14.43
C MET A 190 -0.64 -12.39 -14.72
N ILE A 191 -0.93 -13.58 -14.22
CA ILE A 191 -0.12 -14.77 -14.44
C ILE A 191 -0.78 -15.59 -15.55
N TYR A 192 -0.07 -15.78 -16.66
CA TYR A 192 -0.39 -16.79 -17.65
C TYR A 192 0.07 -18.16 -17.16
N ASP A 193 -0.86 -19.10 -17.03
CA ASP A 193 -0.59 -20.50 -16.72
C ASP A 193 -0.83 -21.35 -17.97
N PRO A 194 0.22 -21.96 -18.56
CA PRO A 194 0.07 -22.85 -19.71
C PRO A 194 -0.94 -23.98 -19.51
N VAL A 195 -1.14 -24.48 -18.28
CA VAL A 195 -2.12 -25.54 -17.99
C VAL A 195 -3.54 -25.05 -18.24
N ALA A 196 -3.82 -23.79 -17.90
CA ALA A 196 -5.12 -23.16 -18.10
C ALA A 196 -5.29 -22.60 -19.52
N GLY A 197 -4.21 -22.09 -20.11
CA GLY A 197 -4.25 -21.34 -21.36
C GLY A 197 -4.97 -20.00 -21.20
N ASP A 198 -5.49 -19.47 -22.32
CA ASP A 198 -6.36 -18.29 -22.36
C ASP A 198 -7.46 -18.50 -23.43
N PRO A 199 -8.45 -19.38 -23.17
CA PRO A 199 -9.43 -19.78 -24.18
C PRO A 199 -10.28 -18.63 -24.71
N ASP A 200 -10.53 -17.62 -23.87
CA ASP A 200 -11.31 -16.43 -24.22
C ASP A 200 -10.61 -15.57 -25.29
N SER A 201 -9.26 -15.57 -25.28
CA SER A 201 -8.44 -14.96 -26.34
C SER A 201 -7.98 -15.95 -27.40
N GLY A 202 -8.50 -17.18 -27.40
CA GLY A 202 -8.21 -18.21 -28.41
C GLY A 202 -6.97 -19.06 -28.15
N ILE A 203 -6.38 -19.02 -26.96
CA ILE A 203 -5.23 -19.84 -26.56
C ILE A 203 -5.73 -21.07 -25.79
N ALA A 204 -5.59 -22.26 -26.35
CA ALA A 204 -6.09 -23.48 -25.74
C ALA A 204 -5.35 -23.83 -24.43
N PRO A 205 -6.00 -24.51 -23.47
CA PRO A 205 -5.32 -25.08 -22.31
C PRO A 205 -4.21 -26.03 -22.74
N GLY A 206 -3.08 -25.99 -22.03
CA GLY A 206 -1.85 -26.73 -22.34
C GLY A 206 -0.88 -26.03 -23.29
N THR A 207 -1.15 -24.80 -23.74
CA THR A 207 -0.28 -24.07 -24.67
C THR A 207 0.90 -23.42 -23.92
N PRO A 208 2.17 -23.76 -24.20
CA PRO A 208 3.33 -23.07 -23.64
C PRO A 208 3.32 -21.58 -23.99
N PHE A 209 3.85 -20.71 -23.11
CA PHE A 209 3.86 -19.27 -23.37
C PHE A 209 4.66 -18.90 -24.61
N GLU A 210 5.72 -19.66 -24.89
CA GLU A 210 6.56 -19.50 -26.06
C GLU A 210 5.78 -19.70 -27.37
N ASP A 211 4.76 -20.56 -27.36
CA ASP A 211 3.94 -20.93 -28.52
C ASP A 211 2.73 -20.01 -28.75
N ILE A 212 2.46 -19.07 -27.83
CA ILE A 212 1.42 -18.05 -28.02
C ILE A 212 1.81 -17.12 -29.20
N PRO A 213 0.89 -16.66 -30.05
CA PRO A 213 1.16 -15.65 -31.06
C PRO A 213 1.76 -14.34 -30.50
N ASP A 214 2.70 -13.71 -31.20
CA ASP A 214 3.37 -12.48 -30.73
C ASP A 214 2.44 -11.24 -30.65
N ASP A 215 1.30 -11.29 -31.36
CA ASP A 215 0.26 -10.28 -31.33
C ASP A 215 -0.78 -10.50 -30.21
N TRP A 216 -0.67 -11.60 -29.47
CA TRP A 216 -1.46 -11.82 -28.25
C TRP A 216 -1.18 -10.72 -27.22
N GLN A 217 -2.25 -10.28 -26.59
CA GLN A 217 -2.25 -9.21 -25.60
C GLN A 217 -2.76 -9.77 -24.28
N CYS A 218 -2.18 -9.31 -23.18
CA CYS A 218 -2.64 -9.64 -21.84
C CYS A 218 -4.14 -9.36 -21.74
N PRO A 219 -4.97 -10.35 -21.35
CA PRO A 219 -6.42 -10.21 -21.33
C PRO A 219 -6.91 -9.22 -20.25
N ILE A 220 -6.04 -8.86 -19.30
CA ILE A 220 -6.37 -7.93 -18.22
C ILE A 220 -6.05 -6.48 -18.58
N CYS A 221 -4.89 -6.21 -19.18
CA CYS A 221 -4.41 -4.82 -19.38
C CYS A 221 -4.03 -4.46 -20.82
N GLY A 222 -4.14 -5.38 -21.77
CA GLY A 222 -3.76 -5.14 -23.17
C GLY A 222 -2.25 -5.08 -23.43
N ALA A 223 -1.42 -5.36 -22.43
CA ALA A 223 0.04 -5.42 -22.58
C ALA A 223 0.44 -6.43 -23.66
N LYS A 224 1.45 -6.10 -24.46
CA LYS A 224 2.02 -7.04 -25.45
C LYS A 224 2.68 -8.24 -24.76
N LYS A 225 2.70 -9.40 -25.43
CA LYS A 225 3.41 -10.62 -24.99
C LYS A 225 4.84 -10.37 -24.50
N SER A 226 5.56 -9.43 -25.12
CA SER A 226 6.94 -9.05 -24.74
C SER A 226 7.09 -8.43 -23.34
N LEU A 227 5.99 -8.07 -22.67
CA LEU A 227 6.00 -7.55 -21.30
C LEU A 227 5.84 -8.64 -20.24
N PHE A 228 5.75 -9.91 -20.64
CA PHE A 228 5.75 -11.03 -19.72
C PHE A 228 7.16 -11.52 -19.46
N GLU A 229 7.39 -12.02 -18.25
CA GLU A 229 8.61 -12.71 -17.86
C GLU A 229 8.28 -14.02 -17.13
N PRO A 230 9.22 -14.99 -17.07
CA PRO A 230 8.99 -16.23 -16.34
C PRO A 230 8.62 -15.94 -14.89
N TYR A 231 7.51 -16.50 -14.45
CA TYR A 231 7.10 -16.43 -13.05
C TYR A 231 7.98 -17.40 -12.25
N GLU A 232 8.81 -16.85 -11.36
CA GLU A 232 9.69 -17.63 -10.51
C GLU A 232 8.98 -18.12 -9.25
N GLU A 233 8.56 -19.38 -9.28
CA GLU A 233 8.01 -20.08 -8.12
C GLU A 233 9.13 -20.37 -7.09
N ALA A 234 8.79 -20.53 -5.82
CA ALA A 234 9.77 -21.01 -4.83
C ALA A 234 9.99 -22.51 -5.03
N VAL A 235 11.23 -22.96 -5.26
CA VAL A 235 11.53 -24.39 -5.40
C VAL A 235 11.56 -25.01 -4.01
N ALA A 236 10.65 -25.94 -3.74
CA ALA A 236 10.65 -26.72 -2.50
C ALA A 236 11.99 -27.46 -2.35
N ALA A 237 12.66 -27.27 -1.21
CA ALA A 237 13.75 -28.14 -0.81
C ALA A 237 13.16 -29.54 -0.56
N VAL A 238 13.44 -30.48 -1.46
CA VAL A 238 13.10 -31.89 -1.26
C VAL A 238 13.91 -32.39 -0.07
N ALA A 239 13.22 -32.70 1.02
CA ALA A 239 13.82 -33.31 2.20
C ALA A 239 14.46 -34.66 1.82
N ALA A 240 15.74 -34.82 2.17
CA ALA A 240 16.45 -36.10 2.22
C ALA A 240 16.64 -36.51 3.68
#